data_AF-A0A6H1KGE8-F1
#
_entry.id   AF-A0A6H1KGE8-F1
#
_cell.length_a   1.000
_cell.length_b   1.000
_cell.length_c   1.000
_cell.angle_alpha   90.00
_cell.angle_beta   90.00
_cell.angle_gamma   90.00
#
_symmetry.space_group_name_H-M   'P 1'
#
loop_
_entity.id
_entity.type
_entity.pdbx_description
1 polymer ?
#
loop_
_entity_poly.entity_id
_entity_poly.type
_entity_poly.pdbx_seq_one_letter_code
_entity_poly.pdbx_strand_id
1 'polypeptide(L)'
;MPKTALHRPGRHAPAALLTSLGDLLREWLPRQRWFAGKGRPVTGLSVASSTELYPGCLHLLVHTEHLGRTTHSGSGTPPADDCYQLLLGARKVLPPRLAHAFIGRASAGPLADMSVYDALHDPRATGLLLERLRTPGAAGPLLFERDARVTVPAGLAPRLLDAEQSNSSLVYGDSFILKFFRRVQPGINPDLELPWALARQGCTRVPAPAAWFGTSQPREATLGVLQPFLPGAADGWTLALKSLASDREFTEEAYELGRATAEVHLALATAFPVDAPSPLQHERLAAAMSERLEATGPRGDGAYARPRCMLRFRLRLRVGAPLPGGVADPSTSARSPGASGPEGASSV
;
A
#
# COMPACT_ATOMS: atom_id res chain seq x y z
N MET A 1 0.06 15.74 -32.57
CA MET A 1 1.43 16.09 -32.09
C MET A 1 1.49 15.92 -30.59
N PRO A 2 2.15 14.90 -30.03
CA PRO A 2 2.28 14.81 -28.59
C PRO A 2 3.37 15.80 -28.17
N LYS A 3 2.98 16.93 -27.57
CA LYS A 3 3.91 17.82 -26.88
C LYS A 3 4.35 17.12 -25.60
N THR A 4 5.35 16.25 -25.71
CA THR A 4 6.12 15.80 -24.54
C THR A 4 6.64 17.06 -23.88
N ALA A 5 6.10 17.42 -22.72
CA ALA A 5 6.56 18.58 -21.98
C ALA A 5 8.02 18.34 -21.62
N LEU A 6 8.91 19.15 -22.20
CA LEU A 6 10.33 19.16 -21.84
C LEU A 6 10.41 19.52 -20.35
N HIS A 7 11.00 18.61 -19.57
CA HIS A 7 11.32 18.85 -18.17
C HIS A 7 12.17 20.12 -18.07
N ARG A 8 11.68 21.11 -17.31
CA ARG A 8 12.52 22.21 -16.84
C ARG A 8 12.93 21.86 -15.41
N PRO A 9 14.21 21.96 -15.04
CA PRO A 9 14.59 21.87 -13.64
C PRO A 9 13.74 22.85 -12.83
N GLY A 10 13.26 22.41 -11.66
CA GLY A 10 12.35 23.16 -10.82
C GLY A 10 12.84 24.60 -10.66
N ARG A 11 12.03 25.57 -11.09
CA ARG A 11 12.40 27.00 -11.10
C ARG A 11 12.67 27.58 -9.72
N HIS A 12 12.27 26.88 -8.67
CA HIS A 12 12.27 27.36 -7.30
C HIS A 12 12.91 26.33 -6.37
N ALA A 13 13.83 26.79 -5.52
CA ALA A 13 14.40 25.95 -4.48
C ALA A 13 13.31 25.50 -3.48
N PRO A 14 13.39 24.29 -2.91
CA PRO A 14 12.39 23.77 -1.97
C PRO A 14 12.08 24.72 -0.79
N ALA A 15 13.10 25.37 -0.23
CA ALA A 15 12.94 26.34 0.85
C ALA A 15 12.12 27.58 0.43
N ALA A 16 12.27 28.05 -0.81
CA ALA A 16 11.52 29.20 -1.31
C ALA A 16 10.03 28.87 -1.51
N LEU A 17 9.71 27.64 -1.92
CA LEU A 17 8.32 27.17 -2.05
C LEU A 17 7.60 27.12 -0.69
N LEU A 18 8.33 26.85 0.39
CA LEU A 18 7.75 26.84 1.74
C LEU A 18 7.21 28.22 2.14
N THR A 19 7.83 29.32 1.70
CA THR A 19 7.32 30.68 1.92
C THR A 19 5.95 30.91 1.27
N SER A 20 5.66 30.25 0.14
CA SER A 20 4.36 30.32 -0.51
C SER A 20 3.33 29.33 0.04
N LEU A 21 3.78 28.16 0.48
CA LEU A 21 2.90 27.01 0.73
C LEU A 21 2.71 26.69 2.22
N GLY A 22 3.58 27.18 3.10
CA GLY A 22 3.64 26.75 4.50
C GLY A 22 2.31 26.88 5.23
N ASP A 23 1.72 28.08 5.24
CA ASP A 23 0.45 28.31 5.94
C ASP A 23 -0.71 27.56 5.28
N LEU A 24 -0.75 27.59 3.94
CA LEU A 24 -1.78 26.91 3.15
C LEU A 24 -1.82 25.40 3.43
N LEU A 25 -0.66 24.75 3.42
CA LEU A 25 -0.56 23.31 3.65
C LEU A 25 -0.76 22.94 5.12
N ARG A 26 -0.36 23.80 6.07
CA ARG A 26 -0.60 23.56 7.50
C ARG A 26 -2.09 23.52 7.83
N GLU A 27 -2.87 24.35 7.16
CA GLU A 27 -4.33 24.38 7.31
C GLU A 27 -5.02 23.26 6.52
N TRP A 28 -4.56 22.99 5.30
CA TRP A 28 -5.22 22.06 4.38
C TRP A 28 -4.94 20.58 4.67
N LEU A 29 -3.70 20.21 5.02
CA LEU A 29 -3.31 18.81 5.23
C LEU A 29 -4.14 18.11 6.33
N PRO A 30 -4.39 18.70 7.52
CA PRO A 30 -5.17 18.05 8.57
C PRO A 30 -6.63 17.76 8.19
N ARG A 31 -7.18 18.46 7.20
CA ARG A 31 -8.54 18.25 6.69
C ARG A 31 -8.65 17.05 5.76
N GLN A 32 -7.53 16.52 5.29
CA GLN A 32 -7.53 15.44 4.31
C GLN A 32 -7.82 14.10 4.96
N ARG A 33 -8.66 13.28 4.31
CA ARG A 33 -9.04 11.96 4.84
C ARG A 33 -7.84 11.03 5.06
N TRP A 34 -6.84 11.13 4.19
CA TRP A 34 -5.63 10.31 4.14
C TRP A 34 -4.51 10.83 5.05
N PHE A 35 -4.68 11.99 5.68
CA PHE A 35 -3.69 12.52 6.61
C PHE A 35 -3.65 11.67 7.88
N ALA A 36 -2.47 11.17 8.25
CA ALA A 36 -2.33 10.24 9.37
C ALA A 36 -2.24 10.95 10.74
N GLY A 37 -1.92 12.24 10.76
CA GLY A 37 -1.79 13.06 11.97
C GLY A 37 -3.10 13.61 12.52
N LYS A 38 -4.26 12.95 12.28
CA LYS A 38 -5.56 13.46 12.75
C LYS A 38 -5.56 13.65 14.27
N GLY A 39 -6.12 14.78 14.70
CA GLY A 39 -6.15 15.17 16.11
C GLY A 39 -4.82 15.67 16.68
N ARG A 40 -3.78 15.85 15.85
CA ARG A 40 -2.48 16.42 16.27
C ARG A 40 -2.17 17.67 15.45
N PRO A 41 -1.81 18.79 16.08
CA PRO A 41 -1.39 19.98 15.34
C PRO A 41 -0.11 19.69 14.54
N VAL A 42 -0.04 20.22 13.32
CA VAL A 42 1.19 20.27 12.52
C VAL A 42 2.01 21.46 13.01
N THR A 43 3.13 21.20 13.66
CA THR A 43 3.99 22.23 14.25
C THR A 43 5.06 22.75 13.29
N GLY A 44 5.45 21.92 12.33
CA GLY A 44 6.47 22.25 11.35
C GLY A 44 6.15 21.63 10.00
N LEU A 45 6.61 22.29 8.94
CA LEU A 45 6.52 21.82 7.56
C LEU A 45 7.85 22.08 6.87
N SER A 46 8.34 21.11 6.12
CA SER A 46 9.47 21.30 5.21
C SER A 46 9.20 20.65 3.86
N VAL A 47 9.66 21.29 2.79
CA VAL A 47 9.59 20.74 1.43
C VAL A 47 10.88 19.97 1.19
N ALA A 48 10.78 18.65 1.15
CA ALA A 48 11.91 17.74 0.98
C ALA A 48 12.37 17.67 -0.47
N SER A 49 11.42 17.71 -1.41
CA SER A 49 11.67 17.65 -2.85
C SER A 49 10.57 18.39 -3.60
N SER A 50 10.95 19.00 -4.73
CA SER A 50 10.02 19.68 -5.61
C SER A 50 10.40 19.47 -7.07
N THR A 51 9.47 18.99 -7.88
CA THR A 51 9.65 18.77 -9.32
C THR A 51 8.52 19.44 -10.09
N GLU A 52 8.84 20.37 -10.98
CA GLU A 52 7.84 20.96 -11.88
C GLU A 52 7.65 20.03 -13.09
N LEU A 53 6.52 19.31 -13.14
CA LEU A 53 6.22 18.38 -14.23
C LEU A 53 5.94 19.12 -15.54
N TYR A 54 5.31 20.28 -15.44
CA TYR A 54 5.08 21.24 -16.51
C TYR A 54 4.73 22.60 -15.88
N PRO A 55 4.76 23.72 -16.65
CA PRO A 55 4.56 25.05 -16.10
C PRO A 55 3.32 25.19 -15.20
N GLY A 56 3.55 25.45 -13.91
CA GLY A 56 2.50 25.61 -12.90
C GLY A 56 1.95 24.31 -12.31
N CYS A 57 2.57 23.15 -12.55
CA CYS A 57 2.22 21.88 -11.93
C CYS A 57 3.43 21.28 -11.21
N LEU A 58 3.35 21.24 -9.90
CA LEU A 58 4.43 20.87 -8.99
C LEU A 58 4.10 19.53 -8.34
N HIS A 59 5.02 18.58 -8.44
CA HIS A 59 5.08 17.43 -7.57
C HIS A 59 5.96 17.77 -6.37
N LEU A 60 5.45 17.56 -5.15
CA LEU A 60 6.14 17.88 -3.92
C LEU A 60 6.19 16.68 -2.98
N LEU A 61 7.30 16.57 -2.24
CA LEU A 61 7.40 15.77 -1.03
C LEU A 61 7.51 16.72 0.16
N VAL A 62 6.62 16.56 1.12
CA VAL A 62 6.50 17.45 2.27
C VAL A 62 6.59 16.65 3.55
N HIS A 63 7.51 17.01 4.45
CA HIS A 63 7.55 16.46 5.80
C HIS A 63 6.71 17.31 6.73
N THR A 64 5.94 16.65 7.60
CA THR A 64 5.21 17.29 8.69
C THR A 64 5.83 16.94 10.04
N GLU A 65 5.97 17.93 10.90
CA GLU A 65 6.36 17.74 12.29
C GLU A 65 5.15 17.83 13.22
N HIS A 66 5.16 17.02 14.28
CA HIS A 66 4.06 16.92 15.25
C HIS A 66 4.60 16.91 16.68
N LEU A 67 3.90 17.59 17.59
CA LEU A 67 4.16 17.52 19.04
C LEU A 67 3.93 16.08 19.57
N GLY A 68 4.85 15.60 20.39
CA GLY A 68 4.70 14.34 21.15
C GLY A 68 5.25 13.07 20.48
N ARG A 69 5.92 13.15 19.32
CA ARG A 69 6.80 12.06 18.86
C ARG A 69 8.11 12.13 19.66
N THR A 70 8.13 11.50 20.83
CA THR A 70 9.43 11.11 21.41
C THR A 70 10.04 10.08 20.47
N THR A 71 11.33 10.22 20.17
CA THR A 71 12.14 9.26 19.41
C THR A 71 12.36 7.99 20.23
N HIS A 72 11.30 7.29 20.61
CA HIS A 72 11.40 5.99 21.27
C HIS A 72 11.16 4.90 20.22
N SER A 73 12.22 4.57 19.49
CA SER A 73 12.30 3.27 18.83
C SER A 73 13.51 2.53 19.38
N GLY A 74 13.28 1.65 20.36
CA GLY A 74 14.21 0.60 20.76
C GLY A 74 14.30 -0.54 19.73
N SER A 75 13.63 -0.41 18.58
CA SER A 75 13.88 -1.21 17.38
C SER A 75 14.68 -0.35 16.40
N GLY A 76 15.74 -0.86 15.79
CA GLY A 76 16.62 -0.10 14.87
C GLY A 76 15.97 0.44 13.58
N THR A 77 14.65 0.56 13.53
CA THR A 77 13.90 1.16 12.42
C THR A 77 13.67 2.65 12.72
N PRO A 78 14.19 3.59 11.92
CA PRO A 78 13.86 5.00 12.08
C PRO A 78 12.34 5.17 11.97
N PRO A 79 11.71 5.99 12.84
CA PRO A 79 10.27 6.11 12.87
C PRO A 79 9.80 6.72 11.54
N ALA A 80 8.92 6.02 10.82
CA ALA A 80 8.45 6.41 9.48
C ALA A 80 8.20 7.92 9.43
N ASP A 81 8.99 8.62 8.61
CA ASP A 81 8.84 10.06 8.42
C ASP A 81 7.40 10.32 7.98
N ASP A 82 6.76 11.34 8.56
CA ASP A 82 5.45 11.81 8.10
C ASP A 82 5.67 12.63 6.81
N CYS A 83 6.16 11.93 5.78
CA CYS A 83 6.40 12.44 4.44
C CYS A 83 5.15 12.24 3.59
N TYR A 84 4.67 13.31 2.98
CA TYR A 84 3.50 13.29 2.13
C TYR A 84 3.83 13.73 0.71
N GLN A 85 3.27 13.00 -0.25
CA GLN A 85 3.34 13.31 -1.66
C GLN A 85 2.13 14.16 -2.07
N LEU A 86 2.40 15.28 -2.73
CA LEU A 86 1.38 16.19 -3.24
C LEU A 86 1.60 16.46 -4.73
N LEU A 87 0.51 16.53 -5.48
CA LEU A 87 0.50 17.10 -6.82
C LEU A 87 -0.29 18.41 -6.75
N LEU A 88 0.41 19.55 -6.89
CA LEU A 88 -0.18 20.87 -6.76
C LEU A 88 -0.18 21.59 -8.09
N GLY A 89 -1.27 22.30 -8.37
CA GLY A 89 -1.31 23.27 -9.46
C GLY A 89 -1.26 24.70 -8.91
N ALA A 90 -0.59 25.61 -9.63
CA ALA A 90 -0.46 27.02 -9.27
C ALA A 90 -0.77 27.90 -10.49
N ARG A 91 -1.78 28.78 -10.38
CA ARG A 91 -2.25 29.62 -11.51
C ARG A 91 -2.96 30.87 -11.01
N LYS A 92 -2.91 31.97 -11.78
CA LYS A 92 -3.48 33.27 -11.37
C LYS A 92 -4.99 33.26 -11.12
N VAL A 93 -5.76 32.55 -11.95
CA VAL A 93 -7.24 32.54 -11.87
C VAL A 93 -7.74 31.11 -11.92
N LEU A 94 -8.37 30.60 -10.86
CA LEU A 94 -8.92 29.23 -10.79
C LEU A 94 -10.23 29.07 -11.58
N PRO A 95 -10.34 28.15 -12.57
CA PRO A 95 -11.59 27.83 -13.23
C PRO A 95 -12.61 27.37 -12.21
N PRO A 96 -13.89 27.74 -12.36
CA PRO A 96 -14.95 27.31 -11.46
C PRO A 96 -14.99 25.79 -11.25
N ARG A 97 -14.71 25.00 -12.30
CA ARG A 97 -14.67 23.52 -12.22
C ARG A 97 -13.63 22.96 -11.23
N LEU A 98 -12.60 23.74 -10.86
CA LEU A 98 -11.56 23.34 -9.91
C LEU A 98 -11.74 24.00 -8.53
N ALA A 99 -12.82 24.74 -8.29
CA ALA A 99 -13.05 25.43 -7.02
C ALA A 99 -13.05 24.48 -5.82
N HIS A 100 -13.56 23.26 -5.98
CA HIS A 100 -13.56 22.22 -4.94
C HIS A 100 -12.15 21.71 -4.58
N ALA A 101 -11.17 21.89 -5.46
CA ALA A 101 -9.78 21.48 -5.25
C ALA A 101 -8.91 22.62 -4.71
N PHE A 102 -9.47 23.81 -4.49
CA PHE A 102 -8.75 24.99 -4.04
C PHE A 102 -8.15 24.77 -2.65
N ILE A 103 -6.85 25.06 -2.53
CA ILE A 103 -6.12 24.99 -1.27
C ILE A 103 -6.02 26.39 -0.66
N GLY A 104 -5.69 27.39 -1.48
CA GLY A 104 -5.56 28.77 -1.03
C GLY A 104 -4.82 29.65 -2.03
N ARG A 105 -4.71 30.94 -1.73
CA ARG A 105 -3.93 31.90 -2.52
C ARG A 105 -2.63 32.20 -1.78
N ALA A 106 -1.50 31.97 -2.43
CA ALA A 106 -0.20 32.25 -1.82
C ALA A 106 0.00 33.77 -1.68
N SER A 107 0.30 34.22 -0.47
CA SER A 107 0.49 35.63 -0.13
C SER A 107 1.92 36.13 -0.37
N ALA A 108 2.89 35.22 -0.42
CA ALA A 108 4.31 35.53 -0.54
C ALA A 108 5.08 34.45 -1.30
N GLY A 109 6.38 34.70 -1.55
CA GLY A 109 7.29 33.75 -2.17
C GLY A 109 7.09 33.58 -3.68
N PRO A 110 7.68 32.54 -4.29
CA PRO A 110 7.68 32.35 -5.74
C PRO A 110 6.29 32.14 -6.37
N LEU A 111 5.30 31.72 -5.58
CA LEU A 111 3.92 31.56 -6.03
C LEU A 111 3.00 32.72 -5.58
N ALA A 112 3.56 33.85 -5.14
CA ALA A 112 2.77 35.01 -4.72
C ALA A 112 1.67 35.37 -5.74
N ASP A 113 0.49 35.68 -5.23
CA ASP A 113 -0.75 35.95 -5.97
C ASP A 113 -1.36 34.79 -6.77
N MET A 114 -0.74 33.61 -6.75
CA MET A 114 -1.26 32.43 -7.45
C MET A 114 -2.28 31.68 -6.58
N SER A 115 -3.35 31.22 -7.20
CA SER A 115 -4.25 30.21 -6.63
C SER A 115 -3.58 28.84 -6.70
N VAL A 116 -3.40 28.22 -5.54
CA VAL A 116 -2.86 26.86 -5.36
C VAL A 116 -4.03 25.89 -5.15
N TYR A 117 -3.97 24.73 -5.79
CA TYR A 117 -5.02 23.71 -5.74
C TYR A 117 -4.44 22.29 -5.84
N ASP A 118 -5.20 21.28 -5.41
CA ASP A 118 -4.83 19.87 -5.58
C ASP A 118 -5.03 19.47 -7.05
N ALA A 119 -3.91 19.24 -7.75
CA ALA A 119 -3.90 18.96 -9.17
C ALA A 119 -4.35 17.53 -9.51
N LEU A 120 -4.56 16.62 -8.54
CA LEU A 120 -5.23 15.35 -8.82
C LEU A 120 -6.67 15.53 -9.29
N HIS A 121 -7.28 16.69 -9.00
CA HIS A 121 -8.62 17.06 -9.50
C HIS A 121 -8.61 17.72 -10.89
N ASP A 122 -7.43 17.96 -11.49
CA ASP A 122 -7.33 18.55 -12.82
C ASP A 122 -7.04 17.48 -13.88
N PRO A 123 -7.99 17.20 -14.79
CA PRO A 123 -7.82 16.25 -15.89
C PRO A 123 -6.58 16.51 -16.75
N ARG A 124 -6.13 17.77 -16.86
CA ARG A 124 -4.91 18.08 -17.60
C ARG A 124 -3.67 17.57 -16.88
N ALA A 125 -3.59 17.78 -15.56
CA ALA A 125 -2.45 17.36 -14.76
C ALA A 125 -2.36 15.83 -14.67
N THR A 126 -3.50 15.18 -14.43
CA THR A 126 -3.60 13.72 -14.35
C THR A 126 -3.38 13.05 -15.71
N GLY A 127 -3.87 13.64 -16.80
CA GLY A 127 -3.53 13.19 -18.16
C GLY A 127 -2.04 13.27 -18.46
N LEU A 128 -1.36 14.33 -18.02
CA LEU A 128 0.10 14.46 -18.18
C LEU A 128 0.88 13.46 -17.30
N LEU A 129 0.37 13.13 -16.11
CA LEU A 129 0.93 12.08 -15.27
C LEU A 129 0.85 10.71 -15.96
N LEU A 130 -0.28 10.40 -16.63
CA LEU A 130 -0.40 9.18 -17.45
C LEU A 130 0.62 9.16 -18.60
N GLU A 131 0.80 10.26 -19.32
CA GLU A 131 1.81 10.31 -20.40
C GLU A 131 3.23 10.12 -19.87
N ARG A 132 3.51 10.52 -18.62
CA ARG A 132 4.79 10.23 -17.96
C ARG A 132 4.95 8.77 -17.59
N LEU A 133 3.91 8.11 -17.08
CA LEU A 133 3.91 6.66 -16.83
C LEU A 133 4.02 5.84 -18.12
N ARG A 134 3.48 6.34 -19.25
CA ARG A 134 3.62 5.70 -20.57
C ARG A 134 5.04 5.72 -21.10
N THR A 135 5.79 6.77 -20.77
CA THR A 135 7.10 7.07 -21.34
C THR A 135 8.16 7.05 -20.24
N PRO A 136 8.82 5.89 -20.00
CA PRO A 136 9.84 5.75 -18.96
C PRO A 136 10.94 6.80 -19.06
N GLY A 137 11.54 7.11 -17.91
CA GLY A 137 12.63 8.07 -17.80
C GLY A 137 12.51 8.95 -16.57
N ALA A 138 13.49 9.84 -16.41
CA ALA A 138 13.57 10.75 -15.27
C ALA A 138 12.88 12.09 -15.53
N ALA A 139 12.29 12.67 -14.49
CA ALA A 139 11.91 14.08 -14.42
C ALA A 139 12.45 14.63 -13.10
N GLY A 140 13.66 15.20 -13.14
CA GLY A 140 14.39 15.55 -11.93
C GLY A 140 14.66 14.30 -11.09
N PRO A 141 14.34 14.30 -9.78
CA PRO A 141 14.49 13.12 -8.93
C PRO A 141 13.41 12.05 -9.15
N LEU A 142 12.35 12.33 -9.91
CA LEU A 142 11.29 11.37 -10.18
C LEU A 142 11.73 10.38 -11.27
N LEU A 143 11.49 9.10 -11.01
CA LEU A 143 11.83 8.01 -11.92
C LEU A 143 10.53 7.31 -12.34
N PHE A 144 10.27 7.27 -13.64
CA PHE A 144 9.10 6.61 -14.23
C PHE A 144 9.53 5.35 -14.95
N GLU A 145 8.85 4.24 -14.64
CA GLU A 145 9.12 2.92 -15.18
C GLU A 145 7.82 2.26 -15.65
N ARG A 146 7.96 1.31 -16.58
CA ARG A 146 6.83 0.59 -17.18
C ARG A 146 7.25 -0.84 -17.48
N ASP A 147 6.34 -1.80 -17.26
CA ASP A 147 6.54 -3.16 -17.76
C ASP A 147 6.61 -3.11 -19.30
N ALA A 148 7.74 -3.53 -19.87
CA ALA A 148 7.96 -3.52 -21.31
C ALA A 148 6.93 -4.37 -22.08
N ARG A 149 6.31 -5.35 -21.41
CA ARG A 149 5.28 -6.24 -21.99
C ARG A 149 3.90 -5.60 -22.04
N VAL A 150 3.65 -4.53 -21.28
CA VAL A 150 2.34 -3.90 -21.17
C VAL A 150 2.31 -2.59 -21.95
N THR A 151 1.34 -2.48 -22.87
CA THR A 151 1.04 -1.22 -23.55
C THR A 151 -0.06 -0.48 -22.78
N VAL A 152 0.25 0.73 -22.31
CA VAL A 152 -0.72 1.64 -21.70
C VAL A 152 -1.15 2.63 -22.78
N PRO A 153 -2.41 2.68 -23.27
CA PRO A 153 -2.85 3.60 -24.34
C PRO A 153 -2.80 5.10 -23.97
N ALA A 154 -2.66 5.97 -24.98
CA ALA A 154 -2.70 7.43 -24.80
C ALA A 154 -4.14 7.92 -24.72
N GLY A 155 -4.34 9.12 -24.17
CA GLY A 155 -5.63 9.80 -24.23
C GLY A 155 -6.74 9.16 -23.40
N LEU A 156 -6.41 8.24 -22.48
CA LEU A 156 -7.37 7.67 -21.56
C LEU A 156 -7.87 8.76 -20.59
N ALA A 157 -9.18 8.95 -20.52
CA ALA A 157 -9.79 9.98 -19.68
C ALA A 157 -9.56 9.66 -18.18
N PRO A 158 -8.97 10.58 -17.40
CA PRO A 158 -8.77 10.40 -15.97
C PRO A 158 -10.04 10.66 -15.17
N ARG A 159 -10.26 9.85 -14.13
CA ARG A 159 -11.33 10.01 -13.14
C ARG A 159 -10.82 9.70 -11.75
N LEU A 160 -10.85 10.69 -10.86
CA LEU A 160 -10.47 10.50 -9.46
C LEU A 160 -11.54 9.69 -8.71
N LEU A 161 -11.11 8.78 -7.85
CA LEU A 161 -11.98 8.00 -6.97
C LEU A 161 -11.98 8.58 -5.55
N ASP A 162 -13.18 8.77 -5.00
CA ASP A 162 -13.36 9.35 -3.66
C ASP A 162 -13.33 8.29 -2.53
N ALA A 163 -13.42 7.01 -2.86
CA ALA A 163 -13.75 5.93 -1.92
C ALA A 163 -12.60 5.38 -1.05
N GLU A 164 -11.34 5.57 -1.45
CA GLU A 164 -10.22 4.97 -0.70
C GLU A 164 -9.95 5.70 0.63
N GLN A 165 -9.28 5.06 1.59
CA GLN A 165 -9.04 5.66 2.92
C GLN A 165 -7.66 6.31 3.04
N SER A 166 -6.60 5.62 2.62
CA SER A 166 -5.20 6.05 2.84
C SER A 166 -4.54 6.72 1.63
N ASN A 167 -5.04 6.48 0.42
CA ASN A 167 -4.44 6.95 -0.82
C ASN A 167 -5.46 7.67 -1.72
N SER A 168 -4.96 8.27 -2.80
CA SER A 168 -5.78 8.80 -3.89
C SER A 168 -5.65 7.88 -5.10
N SER A 169 -6.76 7.54 -5.75
CA SER A 169 -6.75 6.66 -6.91
C SER A 169 -7.39 7.30 -8.13
N LEU A 170 -6.76 7.13 -9.29
CA LEU A 170 -7.20 7.66 -10.57
C LEU A 170 -7.48 6.50 -11.53
N VAL A 171 -8.70 6.39 -12.04
CA VAL A 171 -9.04 5.48 -13.13
C VAL A 171 -8.80 6.18 -14.46
N TYR A 172 -8.17 5.50 -15.41
CA TYR A 172 -7.92 5.97 -16.76
C TYR A 172 -8.68 5.10 -17.76
N GLY A 173 -9.71 5.69 -18.39
CA GLY A 173 -10.51 5.05 -19.44
C GLY A 173 -11.05 3.66 -19.07
N ASP A 174 -11.38 3.46 -17.80
CA ASP A 174 -11.82 2.20 -17.19
C ASP A 174 -10.94 0.97 -17.52
N SER A 175 -9.68 1.21 -17.87
CA SER A 175 -8.70 0.18 -18.26
C SER A 175 -7.57 0.06 -17.24
N PHE A 176 -7.18 1.18 -16.62
CA PHE A 176 -6.13 1.22 -15.63
C PHE A 176 -6.54 2.04 -14.41
N ILE A 177 -5.98 1.70 -13.26
CA ILE A 177 -6.10 2.46 -12.02
C ILE A 177 -4.69 2.77 -11.50
N LEU A 178 -4.43 4.05 -11.26
CA LEU A 178 -3.23 4.55 -10.61
C LEU A 178 -3.53 4.77 -9.13
N LYS A 179 -2.85 4.03 -8.28
CA LYS A 179 -2.73 4.35 -6.86
C LYS A 179 -1.64 5.39 -6.67
N PHE A 180 -2.02 6.57 -6.21
CA PHE A 180 -1.12 7.67 -5.86
C PHE A 180 -0.91 7.68 -4.35
N PHE A 181 0.28 7.31 -3.89
CA PHE A 181 0.56 7.12 -2.47
C PHE A 181 0.73 8.46 -1.75
N ARG A 182 -0.26 8.84 -0.94
CA ARG A 182 -0.25 10.14 -0.27
C ARG A 182 0.76 10.21 0.86
N ARG A 183 0.91 9.14 1.63
CA ARG A 183 1.96 8.99 2.62
C ARG A 183 3.07 8.14 2.04
N VAL A 184 4.29 8.68 2.04
CA VAL A 184 5.45 8.05 1.42
C VAL A 184 6.26 7.31 2.48
N GLN A 185 6.62 6.07 2.16
CA GLN A 185 7.55 5.27 2.95
C GLN A 185 8.82 5.03 2.13
N PRO A 186 10.01 5.05 2.75
CA PRO A 186 11.24 4.69 2.06
C PRO A 186 11.20 3.25 1.51
N GLY A 187 11.83 3.04 0.36
CA GLY A 187 11.94 1.75 -0.30
C GLY A 187 10.82 1.45 -1.30
N ILE A 188 10.78 0.18 -1.72
CA ILE A 188 9.76 -0.32 -2.65
C ILE A 188 8.45 -0.49 -1.86
N ASN A 189 7.35 0.05 -2.38
CA ASN A 189 6.05 -0.11 -1.74
C ASN A 189 5.53 -1.54 -1.95
N PRO A 190 4.95 -2.22 -0.94
CA PRO A 190 4.38 -3.56 -1.09
C PRO A 190 3.30 -3.67 -2.19
N ASP A 191 2.55 -2.60 -2.46
CA ASP A 191 1.56 -2.53 -3.55
C ASP A 191 2.23 -2.56 -4.95
N LEU A 192 3.55 -2.40 -5.03
CA LEU A 192 4.35 -2.67 -6.23
C LEU A 192 5.05 -4.03 -6.11
N GLU A 193 5.78 -4.26 -5.02
CA GLU A 193 6.66 -5.42 -4.84
C GLU A 193 5.91 -6.75 -4.94
N LEU A 194 4.80 -6.90 -4.20
CA LEU A 194 4.09 -8.17 -4.12
C LEU A 194 3.36 -8.51 -5.42
N PRO A 195 2.55 -7.61 -6.04
CA PRO A 195 1.93 -7.89 -7.32
C PRO A 195 2.95 -8.17 -8.44
N TRP A 196 4.09 -7.47 -8.41
CA TRP A 196 5.17 -7.70 -9.37
C TRP A 196 5.77 -9.11 -9.22
N ALA A 197 6.08 -9.51 -7.99
CA ALA A 197 6.62 -10.83 -7.68
C ALA A 197 5.62 -11.95 -8.03
N LEU A 198 4.34 -11.78 -7.69
CA LEU A 198 3.26 -12.71 -8.04
C LEU A 198 3.14 -12.91 -9.55
N ALA A 199 3.17 -11.82 -10.32
CA ALA A 199 3.12 -11.89 -11.78
C ALA A 199 4.30 -12.68 -12.37
N ARG A 200 5.48 -12.60 -11.76
CA ARG A 200 6.67 -13.37 -12.17
C ARG A 200 6.55 -14.87 -11.87
N GLN A 201 5.73 -15.25 -10.88
CA GLN A 201 5.38 -16.65 -10.61
C GLN A 201 4.20 -17.14 -11.45
N GLY A 202 3.67 -16.33 -12.36
CA GLY A 202 2.50 -16.67 -13.17
C GLY A 202 1.18 -16.65 -12.39
N CYS A 203 1.15 -16.08 -11.18
CA CYS A 203 -0.09 -15.95 -10.43
C CYS A 203 -0.96 -14.85 -11.04
N THR A 204 -2.16 -15.23 -11.48
CA THR A 204 -3.11 -14.33 -12.17
C THR A 204 -4.19 -13.76 -11.24
N ARG A 205 -4.17 -14.14 -9.95
CA ARG A 205 -5.17 -13.70 -8.94
C ARG A 205 -5.04 -12.22 -8.56
N VAL A 206 -3.89 -11.61 -8.85
CA VAL A 206 -3.63 -10.18 -8.59
C VAL A 206 -3.20 -9.52 -9.90
N PRO A 207 -3.81 -8.38 -10.30
CA PRO A 207 -3.39 -7.66 -11.49
C PRO A 207 -1.91 -7.25 -11.42
N ALA A 208 -1.15 -7.60 -12.46
CA ALA A 208 0.25 -7.21 -12.57
C ALA A 208 0.38 -5.68 -12.75
N PRO A 209 1.34 -5.00 -12.09
CA PRO A 209 1.60 -3.59 -12.32
C PRO A 209 1.96 -3.32 -13.78
N ALA A 210 1.34 -2.31 -14.38
CA ALA A 210 1.61 -1.86 -15.74
C ALA A 210 2.75 -0.84 -15.77
N ALA A 211 2.74 0.12 -14.84
CA ALA A 211 3.75 1.17 -14.72
C ALA A 211 3.83 1.64 -13.27
N TRP A 212 4.93 2.29 -12.90
CA TRP A 212 5.09 2.88 -11.58
C TRP A 212 6.01 4.09 -11.66
N PHE A 213 6.00 4.88 -10.60
CA PHE A 213 6.99 5.93 -10.45
C PHE A 213 7.43 6.04 -9.01
N GLY A 214 8.68 6.44 -8.84
CA GLY A 214 9.32 6.67 -7.57
C GLY A 214 10.10 7.96 -7.57
N THR A 215 10.83 8.17 -6.49
CA THR A 215 11.80 9.26 -6.35
C THR A 215 13.14 8.69 -5.91
N SER A 216 14.24 9.32 -6.29
CA SER A 216 15.57 9.06 -5.71
C SER A 216 15.90 9.99 -4.54
N GLN A 217 15.09 11.03 -4.31
CA GLN A 217 15.30 12.03 -3.26
C GLN A 217 14.04 12.34 -2.44
N PRO A 218 14.17 12.66 -1.14
CA PRO A 218 15.40 12.66 -0.34
C PRO A 218 15.94 11.24 -0.07
N ARG A 219 15.10 10.22 -0.26
CA ARG A 219 15.44 8.80 -0.23
C ARG A 219 14.65 8.08 -1.30
N GLU A 220 15.13 6.93 -1.74
CA GLU A 220 14.40 6.08 -2.66
C GLU A 220 13.04 5.69 -2.06
N ALA A 221 11.98 5.90 -2.83
CA ALA A 221 10.63 5.54 -2.43
C ALA A 221 9.73 5.34 -3.65
N THR A 222 8.83 4.37 -3.60
CA THR A 222 7.73 4.25 -4.57
C THR A 222 6.65 5.27 -4.26
N LEU A 223 6.21 6.01 -5.28
CA LEU A 223 5.26 7.11 -5.17
C LEU A 223 3.89 6.79 -5.77
N GLY A 224 3.83 5.88 -6.73
CA GLY A 224 2.56 5.37 -7.21
C GLY A 224 2.70 4.22 -8.19
N VAL A 225 1.62 3.46 -8.32
CA VAL A 225 1.55 2.24 -9.13
C VAL A 225 0.31 2.29 -10.00
N LEU A 226 0.51 2.13 -11.31
CA LEU A 226 -0.52 1.94 -12.32
C LEU A 226 -0.71 0.44 -12.54
N GLN A 227 -1.93 -0.04 -12.39
CA GLN A 227 -2.29 -1.44 -12.60
C GLN A 227 -3.57 -1.54 -13.44
N PRO A 228 -3.87 -2.70 -14.06
CA PRO A 228 -5.14 -2.93 -14.71
C PRO A 228 -6.31 -2.63 -13.76
N PHE A 229 -7.30 -1.90 -14.26
CA PHE A 229 -8.57 -1.72 -13.57
C PHE A 229 -9.49 -2.87 -13.94
N LEU A 230 -10.22 -3.40 -12.97
CA LEU A 230 -11.18 -4.50 -13.16
C LEU A 230 -12.59 -3.93 -13.15
N PRO A 231 -13.11 -3.43 -14.29
CA PRO A 231 -14.46 -2.89 -14.35
C PRO A 231 -15.48 -3.99 -14.04
N GLY A 232 -16.49 -3.66 -13.24
CA GLY A 232 -17.54 -4.61 -12.84
C GLY A 232 -17.13 -5.61 -11.76
N ALA A 233 -15.91 -5.54 -11.22
CA ALA A 233 -15.56 -6.31 -10.03
C ALA A 233 -16.45 -5.91 -8.84
N ALA A 234 -16.96 -6.92 -8.13
CA ALA A 234 -17.72 -6.72 -6.91
C ALA A 234 -16.80 -6.83 -5.69
N ASP A 235 -16.99 -5.92 -4.73
CA ASP A 235 -16.37 -6.04 -3.42
C ASP A 235 -16.90 -7.29 -2.70
N GLY A 236 -15.97 -8.12 -2.20
CA GLY A 236 -16.31 -9.42 -1.59
C GLY A 236 -17.16 -9.28 -0.34
N TRP A 237 -16.94 -8.22 0.45
CA TRP A 237 -17.76 -7.92 1.63
C TRP A 237 -19.19 -7.56 1.22
N THR A 238 -19.34 -6.67 0.25
CA THR A 238 -20.64 -6.29 -0.32
C THR A 238 -21.37 -7.49 -0.92
N LEU A 239 -20.65 -8.38 -1.61
CA LEU A 239 -21.21 -9.60 -2.19
C LEU A 239 -21.72 -10.55 -1.10
N ALA A 240 -20.95 -10.75 -0.03
CA ALA A 240 -21.35 -11.58 1.11
C ALA A 240 -22.60 -11.01 1.80
N LEU A 241 -22.64 -9.69 2.05
CA LEU A 241 -23.81 -9.02 2.64
C LEU A 241 -25.07 -9.14 1.76
N LYS A 242 -24.94 -9.00 0.44
CA LYS A 242 -26.06 -9.20 -0.50
C LYS A 242 -26.59 -10.63 -0.47
N SER A 243 -25.70 -11.61 -0.36
CA SER A 243 -26.06 -13.03 -0.27
C SER A 243 -26.84 -13.30 1.01
N LEU A 244 -26.34 -12.79 2.13
CA LEU A 244 -27.02 -12.87 3.43
C LEU A 244 -28.40 -12.20 3.42
N ALA A 245 -28.50 -11.00 2.84
CA ALA A 245 -29.76 -10.27 2.76
C ALA A 245 -30.81 -10.96 1.85
N SER A 246 -30.37 -11.82 0.93
CA SER A 246 -31.23 -12.54 -0.01
C SER A 246 -31.44 -14.00 0.35
N ASP A 247 -31.01 -14.42 1.56
CA ASP A 247 -31.03 -15.81 2.04
C ASP A 247 -30.41 -16.82 1.05
N ARG A 248 -29.38 -16.37 0.31
CA ARG A 248 -28.66 -17.16 -0.67
C ARG A 248 -27.41 -17.75 -0.03
N GLU A 249 -27.18 -19.03 -0.27
CA GLU A 249 -25.94 -19.70 0.13
C GLU A 249 -24.70 -19.03 -0.50
N PHE A 250 -23.61 -18.94 0.26
CA PHE A 250 -22.35 -18.28 -0.12
C PHE A 250 -21.15 -19.25 -0.11
N THR A 251 -21.43 -20.56 -0.08
CA THR A 251 -20.42 -21.60 0.12
C THR A 251 -19.48 -21.72 -1.08
N GLU A 252 -19.99 -21.56 -2.30
CA GLU A 252 -19.19 -21.63 -3.53
C GLU A 252 -18.21 -20.46 -3.62
N GLU A 253 -18.67 -19.22 -3.40
CA GLU A 253 -17.79 -18.05 -3.40
C GLU A 253 -16.76 -18.09 -2.27
N ALA A 254 -17.15 -18.59 -1.10
CA ALA A 254 -16.21 -18.79 0.00
C ALA A 254 -15.13 -19.83 -0.33
N TYR A 255 -15.51 -20.92 -0.99
CA TYR A 255 -14.58 -21.95 -1.47
C TYR A 255 -13.61 -21.40 -2.51
N GLU A 256 -14.11 -20.67 -3.52
CA GLU A 256 -13.28 -20.05 -4.55
C GLU A 256 -12.36 -18.95 -4.00
N LEU A 257 -12.83 -18.17 -3.01
CA LEU A 257 -11.97 -17.23 -2.29
C LEU A 257 -10.85 -17.95 -1.53
N GLY A 258 -11.16 -19.10 -0.91
CA GLY A 258 -10.17 -19.95 -0.24
C GLY A 258 -9.11 -20.46 -1.20
N ARG A 259 -9.52 -20.96 -2.37
CA ARG A 259 -8.61 -21.40 -3.44
C ARG A 259 -7.74 -20.26 -3.96
N ALA A 260 -8.32 -19.12 -4.29
CA ALA A 260 -7.58 -17.95 -4.77
C ALA A 260 -6.55 -17.47 -3.72
N THR A 261 -6.92 -17.48 -2.44
CA THR A 261 -6.02 -17.12 -1.34
C THR A 261 -4.85 -18.10 -1.23
N ALA A 262 -5.11 -19.41 -1.33
CA ALA A 262 -4.07 -20.43 -1.31
C ALA A 262 -3.09 -20.28 -2.49
N GLU A 263 -3.59 -20.03 -3.70
CA GLU A 263 -2.76 -19.79 -4.89
C GLU A 263 -1.84 -18.58 -4.70
N VAL A 264 -2.35 -17.47 -4.16
CA VAL A 264 -1.54 -16.28 -3.84
C VAL A 264 -0.48 -16.62 -2.79
N HIS A 265 -0.83 -17.29 -1.70
CA HIS A 265 0.13 -17.65 -0.65
C HIS A 265 1.24 -18.57 -1.14
N LEU A 266 0.93 -19.59 -1.95
CA LEU A 266 1.92 -20.50 -2.52
C LEU A 266 2.87 -19.78 -3.48
N ALA A 267 2.33 -18.88 -4.32
CA ALA A 267 3.14 -18.05 -5.21
C ALA A 267 4.04 -17.09 -4.43
N LEU A 268 3.55 -16.46 -3.35
CA LEU A 268 4.36 -15.61 -2.48
C LEU A 268 5.47 -16.40 -1.78
N ALA A 269 5.17 -17.59 -1.25
CA ALA A 269 6.18 -18.44 -0.60
C ALA A 269 7.30 -18.87 -1.56
N THR A 270 6.97 -19.02 -2.85
CA THR A 270 7.96 -19.33 -3.90
C THR A 270 8.75 -18.08 -4.29
N ALA A 271 8.10 -16.92 -4.41
CA ALA A 271 8.75 -15.67 -4.78
C ALA A 271 9.64 -15.10 -3.67
N PHE A 272 9.25 -15.31 -2.42
CA PHE A 272 9.95 -14.88 -1.22
C PHE A 272 10.16 -16.09 -0.31
N PRO A 273 11.19 -16.93 -0.58
CA PRO A 273 11.50 -18.05 0.29
C PRO A 273 11.76 -17.55 1.70
N VAL A 274 10.90 -17.95 2.63
CA VAL A 274 11.07 -17.65 4.04
C VAL A 274 11.60 -18.91 4.73
N ASP A 275 12.64 -18.75 5.54
CA ASP A 275 12.98 -19.77 6.52
C ASP A 275 11.81 -19.92 7.49
N ALA A 276 11.58 -21.14 7.99
CA ALA A 276 10.60 -21.37 9.03
C ALA A 276 10.92 -20.44 10.22
N PRO A 277 10.01 -19.54 10.64
CA PRO A 277 10.34 -18.59 11.68
C PRO A 277 10.66 -19.34 12.96
N SER A 278 11.78 -18.99 13.59
CA SER A 278 12.11 -19.51 14.92
C SER A 278 10.98 -19.19 15.91
N PRO A 279 10.79 -20.01 16.96
CA PRO A 279 9.81 -19.71 18.02
C PRO A 279 9.92 -18.29 18.58
N LEU A 280 11.13 -17.77 18.72
CA LEU A 280 11.38 -16.39 19.17
C LEU A 280 10.88 -15.33 18.18
N GLN A 281 10.97 -15.57 16.87
CA GLN A 281 10.41 -14.66 15.86
C GLN A 281 8.88 -14.65 15.93
N HIS A 282 8.25 -15.81 16.13
CA HIS A 282 6.80 -15.89 16.33
C HIS A 282 6.35 -15.15 17.59
N GLU A 283 7.04 -15.34 18.72
CA GLU A 283 6.73 -14.65 19.97
C GLU A 283 6.85 -13.13 19.83
N ARG A 284 7.91 -12.64 19.17
CA ARG A 284 8.11 -11.21 18.91
C ARG A 284 7.01 -10.63 18.01
N LEU A 285 6.65 -11.34 16.94
CA LEU A 285 5.56 -10.91 16.05
C LEU A 285 4.22 -10.88 16.79
N ALA A 286 3.90 -11.93 17.55
CA ALA A 286 2.68 -12.01 18.34
C ALA A 286 2.59 -10.92 19.40
N ALA A 287 3.70 -10.62 20.09
CA ALA A 287 3.79 -9.51 21.03
C ALA A 287 3.53 -8.17 20.34
N ALA A 288 4.19 -7.89 19.21
CA ALA A 288 4.00 -6.65 18.46
C ALA A 288 2.57 -6.49 17.92
N MET A 289 1.92 -7.57 17.47
CA MET A 289 0.50 -7.56 17.07
C MET A 289 -0.42 -7.28 18.26
N SER A 290 -0.12 -7.85 19.43
CA SER A 290 -0.88 -7.65 20.66
C SER A 290 -0.76 -6.21 21.16
N GLU A 291 0.45 -5.63 21.17
CA GLU A 291 0.67 -4.23 21.52
C GLU A 291 -0.10 -3.27 20.60
N ARG A 292 -0.10 -3.53 19.28
CA ARG A 292 -0.88 -2.73 18.31
C ARG A 292 -2.39 -2.83 18.56
N LEU A 293 -2.87 -4.02 18.92
CA LEU A 293 -4.28 -4.23 19.27
C LEU A 293 -4.65 -3.48 20.56
N GLU A 294 -3.81 -3.53 21.59
CA GLU A 294 -4.03 -2.81 22.85
C GLU A 294 -3.98 -1.29 22.64
N ALA A 295 -3.04 -0.81 21.81
CA ALA A 295 -2.92 0.61 21.47
C ALA A 295 -4.12 1.17 20.67
N THR A 296 -4.92 0.30 20.05
CA THR A 296 -6.15 0.68 19.32
C THR A 296 -7.42 0.58 20.16
N GLY A 297 -7.34 0.07 21.39
CA GLY A 297 -8.46 0.07 22.34
C GLY A 297 -8.74 1.46 22.92
N PRO A 298 -10.02 1.83 23.16
CA PRO A 298 -10.35 3.11 23.78
C PRO A 298 -9.74 3.20 25.19
N ARG A 299 -8.92 4.22 25.42
CA ARG A 299 -8.50 4.64 26.77
C ARG A 299 -9.64 5.44 27.40
N GLY A 300 -10.65 4.74 27.90
CA GLY A 300 -11.75 5.36 28.63
C GLY A 300 -12.32 4.39 29.66
N ASP A 301 -12.40 4.83 30.91
CA ASP A 301 -13.17 4.19 31.96
C ASP A 301 -14.66 4.22 31.57
N GLY A 302 -15.10 3.18 30.90
CA GLY A 302 -16.48 3.02 30.47
C GLY A 302 -16.71 1.58 30.03
N ALA A 303 -17.60 0.90 30.74
CA ALA A 303 -17.93 -0.51 30.61
C ALA A 303 -18.55 -0.88 29.25
N TYR A 304 -17.78 -0.78 28.16
CA TYR A 304 -18.09 -1.44 26.89
C TYR A 304 -17.28 -2.72 26.79
N ALA A 305 -18.02 -3.82 26.85
CA ALA A 305 -17.52 -5.18 26.78
C ALA A 305 -16.57 -5.36 25.58
N ARG A 306 -15.36 -5.86 25.88
CA ARG A 306 -14.44 -6.44 24.90
C ARG A 306 -15.22 -7.33 23.93
N PRO A 307 -15.08 -7.21 22.60
CA PRO A 307 -15.57 -8.24 21.68
C PRO A 307 -14.79 -9.54 21.97
N ARG A 308 -15.38 -10.43 22.78
CA ARG A 308 -14.83 -11.76 23.13
C ARG A 308 -14.73 -12.71 21.91
N CYS A 309 -15.07 -12.24 20.71
CA CYS A 309 -15.15 -13.05 19.50
C CYS A 309 -13.82 -13.24 18.74
N MET A 310 -12.75 -12.51 19.06
CA MET A 310 -11.43 -12.75 18.42
C MET A 310 -10.42 -13.52 19.28
N LEU A 311 -10.71 -13.76 20.57
CA LEU A 311 -9.73 -14.34 21.51
C LEU A 311 -9.93 -15.85 21.77
N ARG A 312 -10.13 -16.64 20.70
CA ARG A 312 -9.98 -18.10 20.72
C ARG A 312 -9.25 -18.62 19.48
N PHE A 313 -8.08 -18.04 19.20
CA PHE A 313 -7.02 -18.74 18.45
C PHE A 313 -5.86 -19.02 19.41
N ARG A 314 -6.05 -19.99 20.32
CA ARG A 314 -4.90 -20.69 20.92
C ARG A 314 -4.38 -21.63 19.85
N LEU A 315 -3.39 -21.14 19.10
CA LEU A 315 -2.58 -21.92 18.17
C LEU A 315 -1.86 -23.03 18.97
N ARG A 316 -2.49 -24.21 19.12
CA ARG A 316 -1.77 -25.43 19.46
C ARG A 316 -1.27 -26.03 18.15
N LEU A 317 -0.19 -25.47 17.61
CA LEU A 317 0.66 -26.22 16.69
C LEU A 317 1.39 -27.29 17.51
N ARG A 318 0.81 -28.48 17.62
CA ARG A 318 1.58 -29.70 17.91
C ARG A 318 2.18 -30.15 16.58
N VAL A 319 3.41 -29.73 16.31
CA VAL A 319 4.24 -30.40 15.30
C VAL A 319 4.66 -31.75 15.91
N GLY A 320 4.22 -32.86 15.30
CA GLY A 320 4.77 -34.20 15.53
C GLY A 320 4.08 -35.08 16.58
N ALA A 321 2.80 -35.42 16.40
CA ALA A 321 2.21 -36.59 17.07
C ALA A 321 1.55 -37.51 16.02
N PRO A 322 1.88 -38.83 15.98
CA PRO A 322 1.23 -39.75 15.08
C PRO A 322 -0.25 -39.95 15.48
N LEU A 323 -1.11 -40.07 14.49
CA LEU A 323 -2.56 -40.24 14.66
C LEU A 323 -2.88 -41.53 15.45
N PRO A 324 -3.74 -41.49 16.48
CA PRO A 324 -4.23 -42.69 17.13
C PRO A 324 -5.49 -43.19 16.42
N GLY A 325 -5.47 -44.43 15.91
CA GLY A 325 -6.69 -45.10 15.44
C GLY A 325 -6.47 -46.11 14.30
N GLY A 326 -5.70 -47.17 14.54
CA GLY A 326 -5.80 -48.41 13.78
C GLY A 326 -6.80 -49.32 14.46
N VAL A 327 -7.79 -49.78 13.70
CA VAL A 327 -8.92 -50.62 14.11
C VAL A 327 -8.44 -51.92 14.79
N ALA A 328 -9.15 -52.32 15.84
CA ALA A 328 -8.98 -53.61 16.51
C ALA A 328 -9.32 -54.77 15.57
N ASP A 329 -8.40 -55.70 15.41
CA ASP A 329 -8.65 -57.03 14.82
C ASP A 329 -8.76 -58.05 15.96
N PRO A 330 -9.91 -58.69 16.19
CA PRO A 330 -10.05 -59.73 17.20
C PRO A 330 -10.04 -61.10 16.52
N SER A 331 -8.90 -61.80 16.52
CA SER A 331 -8.91 -63.26 16.58
C SER A 331 -7.53 -63.88 16.88
N THR A 332 -7.59 -64.91 17.74
CA THR A 332 -6.62 -66.01 17.93
C THR A 332 -5.26 -65.66 18.54
N SER A 333 -5.05 -65.83 19.85
CA SER A 333 -4.86 -67.11 20.57
C SER A 333 -3.62 -67.91 20.14
N ALA A 334 -2.64 -67.91 21.04
CA ALA A 334 -1.80 -69.04 21.47
C ALA A 334 -0.39 -69.24 20.88
N ARG A 335 0.56 -69.28 21.85
CA ARG A 335 1.79 -70.11 21.96
C ARG A 335 3.10 -69.60 21.35
N SER A 336 3.98 -69.14 22.26
CA SER A 336 5.42 -69.49 22.34
C SER A 336 5.61 -71.02 22.44
N PRO A 337 6.81 -71.63 22.27
CA PRO A 337 8.15 -71.06 22.49
C PRO A 337 9.28 -71.54 21.55
N GLY A 338 10.51 -71.03 21.77
CA GLY A 338 11.72 -71.86 21.67
C GLY A 338 12.82 -71.43 20.69
N ALA A 339 13.86 -70.81 21.26
CA ALA A 339 15.29 -71.07 21.13
C ALA A 339 16.00 -71.22 19.75
N SER A 340 17.20 -70.61 19.73
CA SER A 340 18.49 -71.02 19.13
C SER A 340 19.03 -70.13 17.99
N GLY A 341 20.23 -69.59 18.22
CA GLY A 341 21.11 -68.98 17.19
C GLY A 341 21.84 -70.07 16.38
N PRO A 342 23.04 -69.83 15.78
CA PRO A 342 23.87 -68.62 15.80
C PRO A 342 24.49 -68.25 14.41
N GLU A 343 25.45 -67.33 14.43
CA GLU A 343 26.60 -67.16 13.51
C GLU A 343 26.43 -66.66 12.07
N GLY A 344 27.38 -65.81 11.64
CA GLY A 344 27.70 -65.61 10.22
C GLY A 344 28.19 -64.22 9.86
N ALA A 345 29.51 -64.04 9.87
CA ALA A 345 30.24 -62.87 9.40
C ALA A 345 30.00 -62.51 7.92
N SER A 346 30.17 -61.24 7.54
CA SER A 346 31.32 -60.78 6.73
C SER A 346 31.09 -59.38 6.15
N SER A 347 32.16 -58.60 6.17
CA SER A 347 32.42 -57.33 5.46
C SER A 347 32.25 -57.42 3.94
N VAL A 348 31.80 -56.32 3.31
CA VAL A 348 32.58 -55.43 2.41
C VAL A 348 31.91 -54.05 2.42
#